data_AF-A0A441H6S4-F1
#
_entry.id   AF-A0A441H6S4-F1
#
_cell.length_a   1.000
_cell.length_b   1.000
_cell.length_c   1.000
_cell.angle_alpha   90.00
_cell.angle_beta   90.00
_cell.angle_gamma   90.00
#
_symmetry.space_group_name_H-M   'P 1'
#
loop_
_entity.id
_entity.type
_entity.pdbx_description
1 polymer ?
#
loop_
_entity_poly.entity_id
_entity_poly.type
_entity_poly.pdbx_seq_one_letter_code
_entity_poly.pdbx_strand_id
1 'polypeptide(L)'
;MDHRYYGLPFLSAIEVFEALARHLSLTLAASELNLTAAEIRRQIKVIEDELGTPVFVVLGADVMLTGPGEDLYSVLASIFSKTCNVLRTIKRGGHSKM
;
A
#
# COMPACT_ATOMS: atom_id res chain seq x y z
N MET A 1 5.92 19.30 10.22
CA MET A 1 5.66 17.89 9.86
C MET A 1 6.90 17.39 9.14
N ASP A 2 7.56 16.41 9.75
CA ASP A 2 8.87 15.90 9.32
C ASP A 2 8.69 15.13 8.00
N HIS A 3 8.92 15.82 6.88
CA HIS A 3 8.89 15.19 5.56
C HIS A 3 10.09 14.25 5.47
N ARG A 4 9.82 12.98 5.75
CA ARG A 4 10.67 11.85 5.35
C ARG A 4 11.08 12.06 3.89
N TYR A 5 12.31 11.71 3.56
CA TYR A 5 13.07 11.96 2.32
C TYR A 5 12.34 12.01 0.96
N TYR A 6 11.10 11.50 0.85
CA TYR A 6 10.31 11.40 -0.37
C TYR A 6 8.93 12.11 -0.32
N GLY A 7 8.59 12.81 0.76
CA GLY A 7 7.28 13.46 0.90
C GLY A 7 6.11 12.47 0.91
N LEU A 8 6.39 11.20 1.20
CA LEU A 8 5.39 10.14 1.31
C LEU A 8 4.81 10.10 2.72
N PRO A 9 3.55 9.64 2.88
CA PRO A 9 3.04 9.23 4.18
C PRO A 9 3.94 8.13 4.76
N PHE A 10 3.64 7.75 5.99
CA PHE A 10 4.44 6.74 6.67
C PHE A 10 4.48 5.43 5.86
N LEU A 11 5.64 4.76 5.78
CA LEU A 11 5.80 3.54 4.97
C LEU A 11 4.74 2.47 5.31
N SER A 12 4.37 2.35 6.59
CA SER A 12 3.28 1.48 7.03
C SER A 12 1.94 1.82 6.39
N ALA A 13 1.64 3.11 6.19
CA ALA A 13 0.39 3.54 5.58
C ALA A 13 0.37 3.18 4.09
N ILE A 14 1.50 3.35 3.38
CA ILE A 14 1.64 2.91 1.99
C ILE A 14 1.45 1.40 1.86
N GLU A 15 2.01 0.62 2.79
CA GLU A 15 1.84 -0.83 2.84
C GLU A 15 0.37 -1.22 3.09
N VAL A 16 -0.31 -0.55 4.04
CA VAL A 16 -1.74 -0.76 4.30
C VAL A 16 -2.59 -0.41 3.08
N PHE A 17 -2.29 0.70 2.41
CA PHE A 17 -2.97 1.09 1.19
C PHE A 17 -2.80 0.03 0.09
N GLU A 18 -1.57 -0.41 -0.19
CA GLU A 18 -1.32 -1.40 -1.24
C GLU A 18 -2.05 -2.71 -0.95
N ALA A 19 -1.98 -3.21 0.28
CA ALA A 19 -2.64 -4.46 0.66
C ALA A 19 -4.16 -4.33 0.51
N LEU A 20 -4.76 -3.22 0.97
CA LEU A 20 -6.19 -3.01 0.83
C LEU A 20 -6.63 -2.84 -0.63
N ALA A 21 -5.84 -2.12 -1.44
CA ALA A 21 -6.10 -1.93 -2.87
C ALA A 21 -6.02 -3.23 -3.65
N ARG A 22 -5.08 -4.13 -3.30
CA ARG A 22 -4.94 -5.45 -3.92
C ARG A 22 -6.08 -6.41 -3.55
N HIS A 23 -6.52 -6.39 -2.30
CA HIS A 23 -7.53 -7.34 -1.81
C HIS A 23 -8.96 -6.85 -1.97
N LEU A 24 -9.18 -5.53 -2.02
CA LEU A 24 -10.50 -4.90 -1.94
C LEU A 24 -11.34 -5.44 -0.76
N SER A 25 -10.66 -5.80 0.32
CA SER A 25 -11.25 -6.40 1.51
C SER A 25 -10.43 -6.04 2.74
N LEU A 26 -11.07 -5.33 3.67
CA LEU A 26 -10.46 -4.93 4.93
C LEU A 26 -10.02 -6.14 5.76
N THR A 27 -10.79 -7.24 5.71
CA THR A 27 -10.49 -8.45 6.47
C THR A 27 -9.26 -9.17 5.93
N LEU A 28 -9.14 -9.30 4.61
CA LEU A 28 -7.98 -9.94 3.99
C LEU A 28 -6.72 -9.11 4.18
N ALA A 29 -6.79 -7.80 3.99
CA ALA A 29 -5.67 -6.89 4.22
C ALA A 29 -5.22 -6.90 5.70
N ALA A 30 -6.17 -6.91 6.64
CA ALA A 30 -5.90 -6.99 8.07
C ALA A 30 -5.17 -8.29 8.44
N SER A 31 -5.64 -9.41 7.88
CA SER A 31 -5.02 -10.71 8.09
C SER A 31 -3.61 -10.79 7.50
N GLU A 32 -3.37 -10.20 6.31
CA GLU A 32 -2.04 -10.21 5.70
C GLU A 32 -1.02 -9.43 6.51
N LEU A 33 -1.40 -8.23 6.97
CA LEU A 33 -0.50 -7.33 7.67
C LEU A 33 -0.41 -7.59 9.18
N ASN A 34 -1.13 -8.59 9.70
CA ASN A 34 -1.30 -8.83 11.14
C ASN A 34 -1.78 -7.57 11.89
N LEU A 35 -2.70 -6.83 11.27
CA LEU A 35 -3.31 -5.61 11.81
C LEU A 35 -4.78 -5.83 12.11
N THR A 36 -5.38 -4.92 12.88
CA THR A 36 -6.83 -4.89 13.05
C THR A 36 -7.49 -4.09 11.92
N ALA A 37 -8.74 -4.40 11.59
CA ALA A 37 -9.50 -3.60 10.63
C ALA A 37 -9.67 -2.13 11.06
N ALA A 38 -9.60 -1.85 12.37
CA ALA A 38 -9.60 -0.48 12.90
C ALA A 38 -8.29 0.23 12.57
N GLU A 39 -7.15 -0.45 12.71
CA GLU A 39 -5.84 0.11 12.38
C GLU A 39 -5.67 0.36 10.89
N ILE A 40 -6.19 -0.53 10.04
CA ILE A 40 -6.22 -0.29 8.59
C ILE A 40 -6.99 0.99 8.26
N ARG A 41 -8.22 1.13 8.77
CA ARG A 41 -9.03 2.34 8.54
C ARG A 41 -8.33 3.60 9.02
N ARG A 42 -7.64 3.53 10.17
CA ARG A 42 -6.87 4.65 10.72
C ARG A 42 -5.74 5.06 9.77
N GLN A 43 -4.98 4.11 9.23
CA GLN A 43 -3.88 4.40 8.32
C GLN A 43 -4.35 4.90 6.94
N ILE A 44 -5.44 4.35 6.42
CA ILE A 44 -6.08 4.89 5.21
C ILE A 44 -6.54 6.33 5.42
N LYS A 45 -7.16 6.61 6.56
CA LYS A 45 -7.60 7.96 6.89
C LYS A 45 -6.43 8.95 6.94
N VAL A 46 -5.26 8.56 7.46
CA VAL A 46 -4.05 9.41 7.42
C VAL A 46 -3.66 9.76 5.98
N ILE A 47 -3.73 8.78 5.06
CA ILE A 47 -3.45 9.02 3.64
C ILE A 47 -4.47 9.98 3.04
N GLU A 48 -5.76 9.75 3.27
CA GLU A 48 -6.84 10.59 2.73
C GLU A 48 -6.79 12.02 3.30
N ASP A 49 -6.46 12.18 4.58
CA ASP A 49 -6.29 13.47 5.23
C ASP A 49 -5.10 14.24 4.65
N GLU A 50 -3.99 13.55 4.31
CA GLU A 50 -2.84 14.17 3.63
C GLU A 50 -3.11 14.50 2.16
N LEU A 51 -3.86 13.65 1.44
CA LEU A 51 -4.22 13.86 0.04
C LEU A 51 -5.37 14.85 -0.15
N GLY A 52 -6.19 15.07 0.88
CA GLY A 52 -7.40 15.88 0.81
C GLY A 52 -8.52 15.26 -0.03
N THR A 53 -8.43 13.96 -0.37
CA THR A 53 -9.39 13.25 -1.21
C THR A 53 -9.46 11.78 -0.81
N PRO A 54 -10.66 11.13 -0.85
CA PRO A 54 -10.78 9.71 -0.58
C PRO A 54 -10.11 8.86 -1.66
N VAL A 55 -9.44 7.79 -1.24
CA VAL A 55 -8.81 6.80 -2.14
C VAL A 55 -9.58 5.48 -2.19
N PHE A 56 -10.50 5.27 -1.24
CA PHE A 56 -11.46 4.17 -1.26
C PHE A 56 -12.90 4.66 -1.15
N VAL A 57 -13.83 3.86 -1.66
CA VAL A 57 -15.27 4.02 -1.45
C VAL A 57 -15.88 2.69 -1.04
N VAL A 58 -16.89 2.74 -0.15
CA VAL A 58 -17.66 1.57 0.27
C VAL A 58 -19.02 1.61 -0.43
N LEU A 59 -19.31 0.58 -1.21
CA LEU A 59 -20.60 0.40 -1.89
C LEU A 59 -21.29 -0.82 -1.27
N GLY A 60 -22.11 -0.57 -0.26
CA GLY A 60 -22.74 -1.65 0.52
C GLY A 60 -21.71 -2.43 1.34
N ALA A 61 -21.43 -3.67 0.94
CA ALA A 61 -20.41 -4.53 1.56
C ALA A 61 -19.05 -4.50 0.83
N ASP A 62 -19.02 -3.95 -0.38
CA ASP A 62 -17.84 -3.97 -1.23
C ASP A 62 -16.97 -2.72 -1.02
N VAL A 63 -15.65 -2.92 -1.03
CA VAL A 63 -14.66 -1.85 -1.01
C VAL A 63 -14.11 -1.68 -2.42
N MET A 64 -14.08 -0.46 -2.92
CA MET A 64 -13.55 -0.14 -4.25
C MET A 64 -12.57 1.03 -4.17
N LEU A 65 -11.68 1.12 -5.15
CA LEU A 65 -10.82 2.29 -5.33
C LEU A 65 -11.63 3.44 -5.94
N THR A 66 -11.30 4.67 -5.56
CA THR A 66 -11.70 5.87 -6.29
C THR A 66 -10.73 6.09 -7.46
N GLY A 67 -11.02 7.03 -8.37
CA GLY A 67 -10.08 7.40 -9.44
C GLY A 67 -8.66 7.73 -8.92
N PRO A 68 -8.51 8.64 -7.92
CA PRO A 68 -7.22 8.87 -7.27
C PRO A 68 -6.59 7.62 -6.65
N GLY A 69 -7.41 6.72 -6.09
CA GLY A 69 -6.93 5.44 -5.55
C GLY A 69 -6.39 4.51 -6.62
N GLU A 70 -7.04 4.43 -7.78
CA GLU A 70 -6.58 3.65 -8.93
C GLU A 70 -5.24 4.18 -9.47
N ASP A 71 -5.12 5.51 -9.60
CA ASP A 71 -3.87 6.16 -10.03
C ASP A 71 -2.72 5.83 -9.08
N LEU A 72 -2.94 5.96 -7.77
CA LEU A 72 -1.94 5.66 -6.75
C LEU A 72 -1.56 4.17 -6.76
N TYR A 73 -2.55 3.28 -6.86
CA TYR A 73 -2.31 1.84 -6.88
C TYR A 73 -1.50 1.40 -8.10
N SER A 74 -1.79 1.94 -9.28
CA SER A 74 -1.05 1.66 -10.52
C SER A 74 0.44 1.96 -10.37
N VAL A 75 0.78 3.11 -9.77
CA VAL A 75 2.17 3.51 -9.52
C VAL A 75 2.83 2.60 -8.48
N LEU A 76 2.16 2.35 -7.35
CA LEU A 76 2.70 1.51 -6.27
C LEU A 76 2.95 0.07 -6.72
N ALA A 77 2.01 -0.53 -7.44
CA ALA A 77 2.15 -1.88 -7.98
C ALA A 77 3.36 -1.99 -8.92
N SER A 78 3.59 -0.97 -9.75
CA SER A 78 4.77 -0.89 -10.62
C SER A 78 6.08 -0.78 -9.84
N ILE A 79 6.13 0.06 -8.80
CA ILE A 79 7.31 0.24 -7.95
C ILE A 79 7.63 -1.05 -7.18
N PHE A 80 6.62 -1.69 -6.59
CA PHE A 80 6.79 -2.93 -5.85
C PHE A 80 7.23 -4.07 -6.77
N SER A 81 6.64 -4.19 -7.97
CA SER A 81 7.06 -5.16 -8.97
C SER A 81 8.53 -4.96 -9.39
N LYS A 82 8.95 -3.72 -9.67
CA LYS A 82 10.35 -3.39 -9.98
C LYS A 82 11.29 -3.76 -8.83
N THR A 83 10.90 -3.45 -7.60
CA THR A 83 11.66 -3.76 -6.39
C THR A 83 11.81 -5.27 -6.21
N CYS A 84 10.71 -6.02 -6.35
CA CYS A 84 10.70 -7.48 -6.30
C CYS A 84 11.61 -8.10 -7.36
N ASN A 85 11.64 -7.55 -8.58
CA ASN A 85 12.54 -8.03 -9.62
C ASN A 85 14.01 -7.82 -9.26
N VAL A 86 14.37 -6.65 -8.72
CA VAL A 86 15.74 -6.37 -8.25
C VAL A 86 16.12 -7.30 -7.09
N LEU A 87 15.25 -7.44 -6.09
CA LEU A 87 15.47 -8.34 -4.96
C LEU A 87 15.64 -9.80 -5.42
N ARG A 88 14.85 -10.23 -6.40
CA ARG A 88 14.98 -11.57 -6.99
C ARG A 88 16.32 -11.74 -7.69
N THR A 89 16.77 -10.75 -8.45
CA THR A 89 18.08 -10.78 -9.11
C THR A 89 19.20 -10.88 -8.07
N ILE A 90 19.15 -10.10 -6.99
CA ILE A 90 20.13 -10.15 -5.90
C ILE A 90 20.13 -11.54 -5.25
N LYS A 91 18.96 -12.09 -4.89
CA LYS A 91 18.85 -13.43 -4.30
C LYS A 91 19.38 -14.54 -5.22
N ARG A 92 19.21 -14.39 -6.54
CA ARG A 92 19.69 -15.36 -7.54
C ARG A 92 21.19 -15.21 -7.82
N GLY A 93 21.75 -14.00 -7.69
CA GLY A 93 23.18 -13.70 -7.87
C GLY A 93 24.04 -13.89 -6.62
N GLY A 94 23.42 -14.08 -5.44
CA GLY A 94 24.08 -14.12 -4.13
C GLY A 94 24.71 -15.43 -3.69
N HIS A 95 25.15 -16.30 -4.60
CA HIS A 95 25.97 -17.49 -4.27
C HIS A 95 27.11 -17.79 -5.27
N SER A 96 27.56 -16.81 -6.05
CA SER A 96 28.85 -16.96 -6.74
C SER A 96 29.94 -16.34 -5.88
N LYS A 97 30.61 -17.23 -5.11
CA LYS A 97 31.84 -17.03 -4.32
C LYS A 97 32.68 -15.80 -4.72
N MET A 98 33.07 -15.02 -3.72
CA MET A 98 34.44 -14.52 -3.58
C MET A 98 34.95 -14.93 -2.21
#